data_AF-A0A3G2JLP6-F1
#
_entry.id   AF-A0A3G2JLP6-F1
#
_cell.length_a   1.000
_cell.length_b   1.000
_cell.length_c   1.000
_cell.angle_alpha   90.00
_cell.angle_beta   90.00
_cell.angle_gamma   90.00
#
_symmetry.space_group_name_H-M   'P 1'
#
loop_
_entity.id
_entity.type
_entity.pdbx_description
1 polymer ?
#
loop_
_entity_poly.entity_id
_entity_poly.type
_entity_poly.pdbx_seq_one_letter_code
_entity_poly.pdbx_strand_id
1 'polypeptide(L)'
;MGAVALAVVGLSLVPVHQAGAATGPQDGHVYALTAAHSGKNAQVQSASSANAVNVVQDAPSGDPTQLWQAVAHGGGSFSLVNINSGKCADVSGASTSAGAQVVQWPCTGDGNQRWTFNGSAIVSVNSGMCLDVSGSATADGAPLVQWPCNSNGNQQWSLTERPRVASFGPGMAAGGDTFSEQTLRMVVHPSAAGSGVRIRLSNLRSSTALLVGAVDAAVRSGGAAAVPGTHRTVTFGGSGSLTIAAGAELTSDVIPMSVTAGQDLLVSLYLPGRTGASTFHRDAFQTSYRSAAGSGNHTGDDAGTTFTTSMWSWYCVSGVDVVPSAVTTGTVVAFGDSITDGYNTTTDANRRWPDRLAARLQSASGGPRLAVADAGMSGNMVLRATGWDPQGPAAVDRFAHDALGQPGVRDVIFMEGINDINGTPSLTADRLINGYKNIIAQAHAAGVRIIGGTMLPNSTQTSGLAGIRVTVNNWIRTSGAFDAAVDFDAVIRDPDNPAQMLPAYDSGDHLHPNDVGMQAMANAVDLSTLR
;
A
#
# COMPACT_ATOMS: atom_id res chain seq x y z
N MET A 1 -26.33 36.24 -44.91
CA MET A 1 -26.76 36.31 -43.49
C MET A 1 -27.29 34.94 -43.10
N GLY A 2 -27.01 34.54 -41.86
CA GLY A 2 -26.89 33.15 -41.43
C GLY A 2 -28.17 32.34 -41.44
N ALA A 3 -27.96 31.03 -41.61
CA ALA A 3 -28.89 29.96 -41.26
C ALA A 3 -29.01 29.81 -39.73
N VAL A 4 -30.05 29.12 -39.25
CA VAL A 4 -29.93 27.89 -38.44
C VAL A 4 -31.32 27.28 -38.25
N ALA A 5 -31.41 25.97 -38.49
CA ALA A 5 -32.55 25.09 -38.25
C ALA A 5 -32.30 24.20 -37.02
N LEU A 6 -33.41 23.75 -36.42
CA LEU A 6 -33.57 22.89 -35.25
C LEU A 6 -32.76 21.57 -35.29
N ALA A 7 -32.29 21.12 -34.12
CA ALA A 7 -31.85 19.74 -33.90
C ALA A 7 -32.33 19.18 -32.55
N VAL A 8 -32.72 17.90 -32.61
CA VAL A 8 -33.20 17.00 -31.56
C VAL A 8 -32.07 16.63 -30.59
N VAL A 9 -32.34 16.58 -29.28
CA VAL A 9 -31.39 16.09 -28.27
C VAL A 9 -31.64 14.60 -28.01
N GLY A 10 -30.75 13.76 -28.53
CA GLY A 10 -30.66 12.33 -28.23
C GLY A 10 -29.76 12.08 -27.02
N LEU A 11 -29.99 10.94 -26.35
CA LEU A 11 -29.17 10.41 -25.26
C LEU A 11 -27.69 10.31 -25.67
N SER A 12 -26.81 11.00 -24.94
CA SER A 12 -25.37 10.78 -25.00
C SER A 12 -24.98 9.76 -23.93
N LEU A 13 -24.66 8.55 -24.39
CA LEU A 13 -23.90 7.57 -23.63
C LEU A 13 -22.60 8.23 -23.15
N VAL A 14 -22.32 8.09 -21.85
CA VAL A 14 -21.00 8.35 -21.28
C VAL A 14 -19.99 7.51 -22.08
N PRO A 15 -18.88 8.08 -22.56
CA PRO A 15 -17.84 7.27 -23.16
C PRO A 15 -17.30 6.33 -22.08
N VAL A 16 -17.45 5.03 -22.31
CA VAL A 16 -16.49 4.04 -21.82
C VAL A 16 -15.12 4.62 -22.13
N HIS A 17 -14.26 4.78 -21.11
CA HIS A 17 -12.85 4.99 -21.37
C HIS A 17 -12.42 3.92 -22.37
N GLN A 18 -12.19 4.32 -23.62
CA GLN A 18 -11.30 3.56 -24.46
C GLN A 18 -10.02 3.47 -23.65
N ALA A 19 -9.68 2.27 -23.20
CA ALA A 19 -8.31 1.94 -22.91
C ALA A 19 -7.52 2.35 -24.15
N GLY A 20 -6.81 3.48 -24.08
CA GLY A 20 -5.80 3.80 -25.07
C GLY A 20 -4.89 2.58 -25.17
N ALA A 21 -4.55 2.15 -26.39
CA ALA A 21 -3.70 1.00 -26.59
C ALA A 21 -2.46 1.12 -25.69
N ALA A 22 -2.29 0.21 -24.72
CA ALA A 22 -1.13 0.23 -23.87
C ALA A 22 0.09 -0.19 -24.70
N THR A 23 0.80 0.81 -25.24
CA THR A 23 2.12 0.68 -25.85
C THR A 23 3.16 0.75 -24.74
N GLY A 24 3.66 -0.41 -24.29
CA GLY A 24 4.72 -0.56 -23.29
C GLY A 24 4.26 -0.53 -21.82
N PRO A 25 5.11 -1.02 -20.89
CA PRO A 25 4.82 -1.02 -19.46
C PRO A 25 4.92 0.38 -18.83
N GLN A 26 4.32 0.54 -17.66
CA GLN A 26 4.46 1.71 -16.80
C GLN A 26 5.59 1.49 -15.77
N ASP A 27 6.30 2.58 -15.43
CA ASP A 27 7.40 2.55 -14.46
C ASP A 27 6.93 2.11 -13.07
N GLY A 28 7.68 1.22 -12.44
CA GLY A 28 7.41 0.67 -11.11
C GLY A 28 6.31 -0.39 -11.06
N HIS A 29 5.54 -0.58 -12.13
CA HIS A 29 4.46 -1.58 -12.22
C HIS A 29 5.01 -2.98 -12.47
N VAL A 30 4.26 -4.01 -12.08
CA VAL A 30 4.67 -5.41 -12.13
C VAL A 30 3.83 -6.16 -13.15
N TYR A 31 4.46 -7.01 -13.96
CA TYR A 31 3.83 -7.72 -15.06
C TYR A 31 4.22 -9.20 -15.09
N ALA A 32 3.28 -10.06 -15.46
CA ALA A 32 3.59 -11.34 -16.08
C ALA A 32 3.74 -11.12 -17.60
N LEU A 33 4.82 -11.65 -18.18
CA LEU A 33 5.09 -11.58 -19.62
C LEU A 33 4.70 -12.91 -20.25
N THR A 34 3.61 -12.95 -21.03
CA THR A 34 3.07 -14.19 -21.60
C THR A 34 3.33 -14.27 -23.10
N ALA A 35 3.99 -15.33 -23.55
CA ALA A 35 4.28 -15.56 -24.96
C ALA A 35 3.01 -15.94 -25.72
N ALA A 36 2.73 -15.28 -26.85
CA ALA A 36 1.47 -15.42 -27.57
C ALA A 36 1.28 -16.80 -28.21
N HIS A 37 2.36 -17.50 -28.59
CA HIS A 37 2.27 -18.82 -29.24
C HIS A 37 1.95 -19.96 -28.27
N SER A 38 2.33 -19.84 -27.00
CA SER A 38 2.21 -20.91 -26.00
C SER A 38 1.28 -20.59 -24.83
N GLY A 39 0.99 -19.30 -24.60
CA GLY A 39 0.26 -18.85 -23.41
C GLY A 39 1.05 -18.98 -22.11
N LYS A 40 2.38 -19.16 -22.18
CA LYS A 40 3.28 -19.39 -21.04
C LYS A 40 4.02 -18.13 -20.63
N ASN A 41 4.38 -18.03 -19.35
CA ASN A 41 5.03 -16.86 -18.78
C ASN A 41 6.55 -16.97 -18.80
N ALA A 42 7.24 -15.85 -19.00
CA ALA A 42 8.67 -15.73 -18.76
C ALA A 42 8.97 -15.91 -17.27
N GLN A 43 9.87 -16.84 -16.94
CA GLN A 43 10.18 -17.30 -15.59
C GLN A 43 11.70 -17.43 -15.38
N VAL A 44 12.20 -17.03 -14.22
CA VAL A 44 13.55 -17.42 -13.80
C VAL A 44 13.56 -18.89 -13.38
N GLN A 45 14.42 -19.70 -14.01
CA GLN A 45 14.43 -21.14 -13.81
C GLN A 45 14.68 -21.56 -12.34
N SER A 46 13.93 -22.57 -11.90
CA SER A 46 14.08 -23.24 -10.59
C SER A 46 14.00 -22.33 -9.36
N ALA A 47 13.28 -21.20 -9.46
CA ALA A 47 13.16 -20.20 -8.40
C ALA A 47 14.49 -19.71 -7.81
N SER A 48 15.57 -19.85 -8.57
CA SER A 48 16.91 -19.53 -8.10
C SER A 48 17.10 -18.02 -7.99
N SER A 49 17.83 -17.59 -6.97
CA SER A 49 18.33 -16.22 -6.85
C SER A 49 19.77 -16.09 -7.34
N ALA A 50 20.39 -17.14 -7.89
CA ALA A 50 21.77 -17.10 -8.37
C ALA A 50 21.93 -16.28 -9.67
N ASN A 51 23.15 -15.78 -9.93
CA ASN A 51 23.48 -15.10 -11.18
C ASN A 51 23.47 -16.08 -12.37
N ALA A 52 23.25 -15.55 -13.58
CA ALA A 52 23.34 -16.29 -14.85
C ALA A 52 22.37 -17.49 -14.95
N VAL A 53 21.29 -17.48 -14.18
CA VAL A 53 20.21 -18.46 -14.30
C VAL A 53 19.36 -18.06 -15.51
N ASN A 54 19.04 -19.03 -16.36
CA ASN A 54 18.23 -18.82 -17.55
C ASN A 54 16.84 -18.30 -17.22
N VAL A 55 16.37 -17.40 -18.07
CA VAL A 55 14.94 -17.12 -18.20
C VAL A 55 14.36 -18.11 -19.18
N VAL A 56 13.27 -18.76 -18.79
CA VAL A 56 12.56 -19.79 -19.55
C VAL A 56 11.08 -19.42 -19.67
N GLN A 57 10.33 -20.09 -20.54
CA GLN A 57 8.86 -20.04 -20.43
C GLN A 57 8.36 -21.19 -19.54
N ASP A 58 7.30 -20.95 -18.79
CA ASP A 58 6.63 -21.96 -17.98
C ASP A 58 5.13 -21.69 -17.84
N ALA A 59 4.36 -22.70 -17.44
CA ALA A 59 2.92 -22.59 -17.22
C ALA A 59 2.60 -21.43 -16.25
N PRO A 60 1.61 -20.57 -16.54
CA PRO A 60 1.26 -19.46 -15.66
C PRO A 60 0.91 -19.92 -14.25
N SER A 61 1.68 -19.48 -13.26
CA SER A 61 1.49 -19.82 -11.85
C SER A 61 1.20 -18.61 -10.97
N GLY A 62 1.62 -17.41 -11.41
CA GLY A 62 1.60 -16.20 -10.57
C GLY A 62 2.70 -16.19 -9.51
N ASP A 63 3.64 -17.15 -9.58
CA ASP A 63 4.81 -17.22 -8.72
C ASP A 63 5.72 -15.99 -8.93
N PRO A 64 6.40 -15.48 -7.88
CA PRO A 64 7.25 -14.28 -7.97
C PRO A 64 8.37 -14.40 -9.02
N THR A 65 8.78 -15.62 -9.37
CA THR A 65 9.76 -15.90 -10.42
C THR A 65 9.26 -15.60 -11.82
N GLN A 66 7.94 -15.51 -12.01
CA GLN A 66 7.29 -15.15 -13.27
C GLN A 66 6.90 -13.66 -13.35
N LEU A 67 7.18 -12.90 -12.30
CA LEU A 67 6.75 -11.50 -12.18
C LEU A 67 7.95 -10.57 -12.38
N TRP A 68 7.73 -9.54 -13.19
CA TRP A 68 8.75 -8.63 -13.63
C TRP A 68 8.29 -7.19 -13.40
N GLN A 69 8.99 -6.46 -12.53
CA GLN A 69 8.81 -5.02 -12.39
C GLN A 69 9.47 -4.31 -13.58
N ALA A 70 8.74 -3.42 -14.24
CA ALA A 70 9.33 -2.52 -15.21
C ALA A 70 9.94 -1.31 -14.49
N VAL A 71 11.22 -1.02 -14.74
CA VAL A 71 11.93 0.15 -14.19
C VAL A 71 12.42 1.01 -15.35
N ALA A 72 11.93 2.24 -15.45
CA ALA A 72 12.19 3.13 -16.57
C ALA A 72 13.59 3.77 -16.50
N HIS A 73 14.24 3.88 -17.66
CA HIS A 73 15.55 4.54 -17.83
C HIS A 73 15.48 5.82 -18.67
N GLY A 74 14.28 6.28 -19.00
CA GLY A 74 14.06 7.32 -20.01
C GLY A 74 14.18 6.77 -21.46
N GLY A 75 13.78 7.60 -22.42
CA GLY A 75 13.81 7.22 -23.85
C GLY A 75 12.90 6.04 -24.22
N GLY A 76 11.91 5.71 -23.39
CA GLY A 76 10.99 4.58 -23.60
C GLY A 76 11.60 3.20 -23.34
N SER A 77 12.76 3.13 -22.67
CA SER A 77 13.42 1.88 -22.31
C SER A 77 13.23 1.51 -20.83
N PHE A 78 13.17 0.21 -20.56
CA PHE A 78 12.91 -0.35 -19.24
C PHE A 78 13.86 -1.49 -18.92
N SER A 79 14.28 -1.60 -17.67
CA SER A 79 14.72 -2.88 -17.12
C SER A 79 13.51 -3.69 -16.66
N LEU A 80 13.62 -5.02 -16.79
CA LEU A 80 12.64 -5.97 -16.27
C LEU A 80 13.26 -6.68 -15.07
N VAL A 81 12.87 -6.26 -13.87
CA VAL A 81 13.42 -6.75 -12.59
C VAL A 81 12.55 -7.88 -12.07
N ASN A 82 13.12 -9.06 -11.89
CA ASN A 82 12.42 -10.21 -11.35
C ASN A 82 12.06 -10.01 -9.87
N ILE A 83 10.80 -10.25 -9.50
CA ILE A 83 10.31 -10.03 -8.14
C ILE A 83 10.95 -10.98 -7.12
N ASN A 84 11.27 -12.22 -7.52
CA ASN A 84 11.87 -13.21 -6.61
C ASN A 84 13.32 -12.88 -6.25
N SER A 85 14.11 -12.35 -7.20
CA SER A 85 15.56 -12.19 -7.02
C SER A 85 16.04 -10.73 -6.94
N GLY A 86 15.23 -9.77 -7.36
CA GLY A 86 15.64 -8.37 -7.52
C GLY A 86 16.63 -8.15 -8.68
N LYS A 87 16.76 -9.11 -9.60
CA LYS A 87 17.72 -9.08 -10.72
C LYS A 87 17.04 -8.81 -12.05
N CYS A 88 17.79 -8.24 -12.98
CA CYS A 88 17.29 -7.84 -14.28
C CYS A 88 17.34 -8.98 -15.30
N ALA A 89 16.37 -9.03 -16.21
CA ALA A 89 16.47 -9.81 -17.44
C ALA A 89 17.61 -9.25 -18.31
N ASP A 90 18.59 -10.08 -18.59
CA ASP A 90 19.91 -9.73 -19.14
C ASP A 90 20.23 -10.63 -20.34
N VAL A 91 20.58 -10.03 -21.49
CA VAL A 91 21.19 -10.79 -22.58
C VAL A 91 22.63 -11.14 -22.21
N SER A 92 22.86 -12.43 -21.98
CA SER A 92 24.10 -12.95 -21.38
C SER A 92 25.36 -12.48 -22.12
N GLY A 93 26.31 -11.95 -21.35
CA GLY A 93 27.59 -11.43 -21.84
C GLY A 93 27.46 -10.20 -22.75
N ALA A 94 26.33 -9.47 -22.70
CA ALA A 94 26.01 -8.36 -23.59
C ALA A 94 26.15 -8.72 -25.08
N SER A 95 25.92 -9.99 -25.42
CA SER A 95 26.07 -10.49 -26.78
C SER A 95 25.10 -9.78 -27.74
N THR A 96 25.54 -9.56 -28.98
CA THR A 96 24.70 -9.09 -30.09
C THR A 96 24.38 -10.21 -31.08
N SER A 97 24.75 -11.46 -30.77
CA SER A 97 24.51 -12.61 -31.63
C SER A 97 23.10 -13.18 -31.45
N ALA A 98 22.51 -13.65 -32.54
CA ALA A 98 21.25 -14.39 -32.52
C ALA A 98 21.39 -15.69 -31.70
N GLY A 99 20.40 -15.99 -30.86
CA GLY A 99 20.39 -17.16 -29.99
C GLY A 99 21.11 -16.97 -28.65
N ALA A 100 21.65 -15.78 -28.37
CA ALA A 100 22.20 -15.50 -27.05
C ALA A 100 21.10 -15.61 -25.98
N GLN A 101 21.42 -16.30 -24.89
CA GLN A 101 20.46 -16.58 -23.81
C GLN A 101 20.10 -15.31 -23.05
N VAL A 102 18.83 -15.24 -22.63
CA VAL A 102 18.39 -14.29 -21.63
C VAL A 102 18.48 -14.96 -20.26
N VAL A 103 19.18 -14.33 -19.34
CA VAL A 103 19.44 -14.79 -17.98
C VAL A 103 19.01 -13.72 -16.98
N GLN A 104 19.04 -14.03 -15.68
CA GLN A 104 19.00 -12.98 -14.65
C GLN A 104 20.41 -12.56 -14.22
N TRP A 105 20.61 -11.26 -14.02
CA TRP A 105 21.86 -10.68 -13.54
C TRP A 105 21.61 -9.45 -12.65
N PRO A 106 22.49 -9.11 -11.69
CA PRO A 106 22.41 -7.85 -10.96
C PRO A 106 22.18 -6.67 -11.90
N CYS A 107 21.22 -5.83 -11.56
CA CYS A 107 20.84 -4.70 -12.40
C CYS A 107 21.98 -3.67 -12.43
N THR A 108 22.54 -3.45 -13.62
CA THR A 108 23.59 -2.44 -13.88
C THR A 108 23.06 -1.25 -14.67
N GLY A 109 21.90 -1.40 -15.34
CA GLY A 109 21.34 -0.39 -16.24
C GLY A 109 21.99 -0.40 -17.64
N ASP A 110 22.84 -1.38 -17.94
CA ASP A 110 23.49 -1.52 -19.23
C ASP A 110 22.51 -1.84 -20.35
N GLY A 111 22.92 -1.62 -21.60
CA GLY A 111 22.06 -1.80 -22.78
C GLY A 111 21.47 -3.21 -22.90
N ASN A 112 22.19 -4.24 -22.46
CA ASN A 112 21.76 -5.65 -22.54
C ASN A 112 20.73 -6.02 -21.45
N GLN A 113 20.44 -5.10 -20.53
CA GLN A 113 19.39 -5.20 -19.51
C GLN A 113 18.25 -4.20 -19.72
N ARG A 114 18.30 -3.47 -20.84
CA ARG A 114 17.30 -2.48 -21.22
C ARG A 114 16.52 -2.98 -22.42
N TRP A 115 15.21 -2.82 -22.34
CA TRP A 115 14.24 -3.33 -23.30
C TRP A 115 13.31 -2.20 -23.74
N THR A 116 13.03 -2.10 -25.03
CA THR A 116 11.97 -1.25 -25.58
C THR A 116 10.80 -2.12 -26.03
N PHE A 117 9.61 -1.52 -26.10
CA PHE A 117 8.38 -2.21 -26.47
C PHE A 117 7.87 -1.64 -27.79
N ASN A 118 7.83 -2.48 -28.82
CA ASN A 118 7.36 -2.12 -30.15
C ASN A 118 6.16 -3.01 -30.52
N GLY A 119 4.95 -2.51 -30.24
CA GLY A 119 3.76 -3.35 -30.24
C GLY A 119 3.89 -4.44 -29.16
N SER A 120 3.68 -5.70 -29.55
CA SER A 120 3.86 -6.88 -28.68
C SER A 120 5.30 -7.42 -28.66
N ALA A 121 6.22 -6.85 -29.44
CA ALA A 121 7.62 -7.25 -29.40
C ALA A 121 8.39 -6.53 -28.28
N ILE A 122 9.20 -7.28 -27.54
CA ILE A 122 10.13 -6.76 -26.53
C ILE A 122 11.53 -6.80 -27.15
N VAL A 123 12.18 -5.64 -27.30
CA VAL A 123 13.39 -5.47 -28.10
C VAL A 123 14.56 -5.06 -27.22
N SER A 124 15.68 -5.78 -27.30
CA SER A 124 16.91 -5.44 -26.58
C SER A 124 17.49 -4.13 -27.10
N VAL A 125 17.77 -3.19 -26.21
CA VAL A 125 18.41 -1.91 -26.54
C VAL A 125 19.83 -2.10 -27.06
N ASN A 126 20.53 -3.14 -26.60
CA ASN A 126 21.92 -3.41 -27.00
C ASN A 126 22.06 -3.91 -28.44
N SER A 127 21.19 -4.83 -28.86
CA SER A 127 21.34 -5.56 -30.12
C SER A 127 20.27 -5.21 -31.16
N GLY A 128 19.14 -4.61 -30.75
CA GLY A 128 17.97 -4.43 -31.60
C GLY A 128 17.22 -5.73 -31.91
N MET A 129 17.56 -6.84 -31.26
CA MET A 129 16.90 -8.13 -31.41
C MET A 129 15.74 -8.31 -30.43
N CYS A 130 14.80 -9.19 -30.78
CA CYS A 130 13.59 -9.44 -30.02
C CYS A 130 13.79 -10.55 -28.99
N LEU A 131 13.12 -10.43 -27.84
CA LEU A 131 12.96 -11.50 -26.85
C LEU A 131 12.14 -12.64 -27.49
N ASP A 132 12.74 -13.83 -27.56
CA ASP A 132 12.26 -14.96 -28.34
C ASP A 132 12.24 -16.22 -27.47
N VAL A 133 11.16 -17.00 -27.53
CA VAL A 133 11.17 -18.38 -27.03
C VAL A 133 11.81 -19.29 -28.08
N SER A 134 12.98 -19.83 -27.74
CA SER A 134 13.87 -20.53 -28.67
C SER A 134 13.14 -21.62 -29.46
N GLY A 135 13.26 -21.55 -30.79
CA GLY A 135 12.69 -22.52 -31.72
C GLY A 135 11.15 -22.58 -31.72
N SER A 136 10.47 -21.56 -31.18
CA SER A 136 9.01 -21.57 -30.98
C SER A 136 8.53 -22.78 -30.16
N ALA A 137 9.39 -23.32 -29.29
CA ALA A 137 9.03 -24.45 -28.45
C ALA A 137 7.82 -24.11 -27.58
N THR A 138 6.99 -25.12 -27.26
CA THR A 138 5.82 -24.97 -26.37
C THR A 138 5.99 -25.72 -25.05
N ALA A 139 7.10 -26.43 -24.85
CA ALA A 139 7.43 -27.12 -23.62
C ALA A 139 7.78 -26.14 -22.48
N ASP A 140 7.46 -26.52 -21.24
CA ASP A 140 7.95 -25.81 -20.05
C ASP A 140 9.47 -25.92 -19.96
N GLY A 141 10.10 -24.86 -19.45
CA GLY A 141 11.56 -24.77 -19.36
C GLY A 141 12.25 -24.44 -20.67
N ALA A 142 11.53 -24.18 -21.77
CA ALA A 142 12.17 -23.74 -23.01
C ALA A 142 12.83 -22.36 -22.80
N PRO A 143 14.11 -22.18 -23.20
CA PRO A 143 14.86 -20.97 -22.90
C PRO A 143 14.40 -19.77 -23.71
N LEU A 144 14.43 -18.61 -23.08
CA LEU A 144 14.34 -17.33 -23.77
C LEU A 144 15.72 -16.93 -24.27
N VAL A 145 15.75 -16.42 -25.50
CA VAL A 145 16.94 -15.94 -26.19
C VAL A 145 16.62 -14.58 -26.82
N GLN A 146 17.63 -13.90 -27.34
CA GLN A 146 17.40 -12.86 -28.33
C GLN A 146 17.48 -13.43 -29.75
N TRP A 147 16.65 -12.94 -30.66
CA TRP A 147 16.66 -13.35 -32.06
C TRP A 147 16.27 -12.19 -32.99
N PRO A 148 16.72 -12.15 -34.26
CA PRO A 148 16.24 -11.19 -35.24
C PRO A 148 14.70 -11.09 -35.23
N CYS A 149 14.21 -9.86 -35.07
CA CYS A 149 12.79 -9.58 -34.94
C CYS A 149 12.01 -10.03 -36.18
N ASN A 150 10.91 -10.72 -35.94
CA ASN A 150 9.93 -11.15 -36.93
C ASN A 150 8.52 -11.15 -36.31
N SER A 151 7.50 -11.55 -37.07
CA SER A 151 6.11 -11.54 -36.63
C SER A 151 5.62 -12.86 -36.04
N ASN A 152 6.51 -13.81 -35.73
CA ASN A 152 6.11 -15.10 -35.16
C ASN A 152 5.64 -14.92 -33.70
N GLY A 153 4.67 -15.74 -33.30
CA GLY A 153 4.04 -15.66 -31.98
C GLY A 153 4.99 -15.88 -30.79
N ASN A 154 6.13 -16.54 -31.00
CA ASN A 154 7.15 -16.76 -29.98
C ASN A 154 8.01 -15.52 -29.67
N GLN A 155 7.80 -14.42 -30.40
CA GLN A 155 8.37 -13.09 -30.14
C GLN A 155 7.31 -12.05 -29.76
N GLN A 156 6.04 -12.45 -29.68
CA GLN A 156 4.94 -11.58 -29.30
C GLN A 156 4.55 -11.87 -27.85
N TRP A 157 4.53 -10.83 -27.03
CA TRP A 157 4.31 -10.91 -25.60
C TRP A 157 3.12 -10.05 -25.19
N SER A 158 2.22 -10.63 -24.39
CA SER A 158 1.20 -9.87 -23.67
C SER A 158 1.68 -9.56 -22.27
N LEU A 159 1.49 -8.32 -21.84
CA LEU A 159 1.79 -7.88 -20.47
C LEU A 159 0.51 -7.97 -19.65
N THR A 160 0.49 -8.86 -18.66
CA THR A 160 -0.60 -8.93 -17.68
C THR A 160 -0.13 -8.27 -16.40
N GLU A 161 -0.67 -7.09 -16.10
CA GLU A 161 -0.34 -6.35 -14.88
C GLU A 161 -0.77 -7.12 -13.62
N ARG A 162 0.10 -7.12 -12.62
CA ARG A 162 -0.14 -7.62 -11.26
C ARG A 162 -0.07 -6.43 -10.30
N PRO A 163 -1.23 -5.80 -9.99
CA PRO A 163 -1.23 -4.62 -9.15
C PRO A 163 -0.75 -4.96 -7.75
N ARG A 164 0.02 -4.04 -7.18
CA ARG A 164 0.44 -4.11 -5.78
C ARG A 164 -0.73 -3.75 -4.88
N VAL A 165 -0.70 -4.28 -3.67
CA VAL A 165 -1.70 -3.99 -2.64
C VAL A 165 -1.03 -3.39 -1.41
N ALA A 166 -1.62 -2.35 -0.85
CA ALA A 166 -1.13 -1.71 0.36
C ALA A 166 -1.54 -2.58 1.56
N SER A 167 -0.54 -3.05 2.30
CA SER A 167 -0.72 -3.97 3.44
C SER A 167 -0.55 -3.27 4.79
N PHE A 168 -0.07 -2.03 4.77
CA PHE A 168 0.15 -1.13 5.90
C PHE A 168 0.23 0.29 5.33
N GLY A 169 -0.38 1.29 5.98
CA GLY A 169 -0.44 2.66 5.44
C GLY A 169 -0.99 3.70 6.42
N PRO A 170 -0.29 3.97 7.54
CA PRO A 170 -0.76 4.90 8.56
C PRO A 170 -0.80 6.34 8.06
N GLY A 171 -1.71 7.14 8.62
CA GLY A 171 -1.70 8.59 8.44
C GLY A 171 -0.50 9.23 9.16
N MET A 172 0.23 10.12 8.48
CA MET A 172 1.44 10.75 9.04
C MET A 172 1.21 12.22 9.43
N ALA A 173 1.71 12.59 10.61
CA ALA A 173 1.60 13.90 11.24
C ALA A 173 2.98 14.55 11.47
N ALA A 174 2.98 15.84 11.86
CA ALA A 174 4.17 16.61 12.21
C ALA A 174 4.43 16.57 13.72
N GLY A 175 5.61 17.01 14.15
CA GLY A 175 5.91 17.23 15.58
C GLY A 175 6.47 16.01 16.33
N GLY A 176 6.91 14.97 15.61
CA GLY A 176 7.53 13.81 16.22
C GLY A 176 8.93 14.08 16.79
N ASP A 177 9.44 13.12 17.57
CA ASP A 177 10.77 13.19 18.20
C ASP A 177 11.89 13.55 17.22
N THR A 178 12.93 14.21 17.75
CA THR A 178 14.19 14.42 17.03
C THR A 178 15.16 13.31 17.29
N PHE A 179 15.77 12.82 16.22
CA PHE A 179 16.80 11.79 16.26
C PHE A 179 18.14 12.33 15.75
N SER A 180 19.25 11.81 16.23
CA SER A 180 20.59 12.08 15.69
C SER A 180 21.50 10.90 15.96
N GLU A 181 22.15 10.38 14.91
CA GLU A 181 23.10 9.25 14.99
C GLU A 181 22.46 8.08 15.78
N GLN A 182 21.47 7.42 15.19
CA GLN A 182 20.83 6.26 15.81
C GLN A 182 20.04 5.44 14.81
N THR A 183 19.72 4.22 15.19
CA THR A 183 18.87 3.33 14.39
C THR A 183 17.49 3.23 15.02
N LEU A 184 16.46 3.50 14.22
CA LEU A 184 15.07 3.23 14.56
C LEU A 184 14.67 1.88 13.96
N ARG A 185 13.83 1.11 14.65
CA ARG A 185 13.32 -0.18 14.21
C ARG A 185 11.82 -0.22 14.42
N MET A 186 11.09 0.01 13.32
CA MET A 186 9.63 0.03 13.30
C MET A 186 9.11 -1.39 13.16
N VAL A 187 8.16 -1.78 14.01
CA VAL A 187 7.41 -3.03 13.83
C VAL A 187 6.17 -2.73 13.01
N VAL A 188 5.99 -3.37 11.87
CA VAL A 188 4.82 -3.19 10.99
C VAL A 188 4.09 -4.52 10.81
N HIS A 189 2.77 -4.47 10.62
CA HIS A 189 1.90 -5.65 10.53
C HIS A 189 1.17 -5.74 9.18
N PRO A 190 1.83 -6.21 8.10
CA PRO A 190 1.21 -6.41 6.79
C PRO A 190 -0.05 -7.27 6.81
N SER A 191 -1.14 -6.74 6.30
CA SER A 191 -2.45 -7.41 6.22
C SER A 191 -2.59 -8.46 5.12
N ALA A 192 -1.63 -8.54 4.18
CA ALA A 192 -1.70 -9.41 3.01
C ALA A 192 -0.42 -10.23 2.81
N ALA A 193 -0.60 -11.46 2.35
CA ALA A 193 0.50 -12.31 1.92
C ALA A 193 0.95 -11.92 0.50
N GLY A 194 2.25 -12.01 0.25
CA GLY A 194 2.80 -11.68 -1.05
C GLY A 194 4.31 -11.84 -1.11
N SER A 195 4.84 -11.40 -2.23
CA SER A 195 6.26 -11.32 -2.53
C SER A 195 6.61 -9.89 -2.95
N GLY A 196 7.90 -9.56 -3.03
CA GLY A 196 8.30 -8.29 -3.60
C GLY A 196 7.79 -7.10 -2.79
N VAL A 197 8.14 -7.07 -1.51
CA VAL A 197 7.77 -5.98 -0.60
C VAL A 197 8.36 -4.65 -1.11
N ARG A 198 7.65 -3.54 -0.91
CA ARG A 198 8.22 -2.19 -0.99
C ARG A 198 7.87 -1.41 0.26
N ILE A 199 8.75 -0.49 0.61
CA ILE A 199 8.61 0.37 1.78
C ILE A 199 8.52 1.82 1.29
N ARG A 200 7.50 2.53 1.76
CA ARG A 200 7.39 3.98 1.57
C ARG A 200 7.93 4.69 2.80
N LEU A 201 8.91 5.55 2.57
CA LEU A 201 9.46 6.45 3.57
C LEU A 201 8.90 7.86 3.39
N SER A 202 8.51 8.48 4.50
CA SER A 202 7.88 9.78 4.55
C SER A 202 8.71 10.80 5.29
N ASN A 203 8.89 11.95 4.65
CA ASN A 203 9.31 13.19 5.27
C ASN A 203 8.28 14.30 4.98
N LEU A 204 7.03 13.90 4.67
CA LEU A 204 5.96 14.74 4.16
C LEU A 204 5.57 15.87 5.12
N ARG A 205 5.77 15.67 6.43
CA ARG A 205 5.35 16.59 7.49
C ARG A 205 6.52 17.29 8.19
N SER A 206 7.75 17.06 7.74
CA SER A 206 8.94 17.70 8.29
C SER A 206 9.33 18.91 7.45
N SER A 207 9.93 19.91 8.09
CA SER A 207 10.45 21.13 7.43
C SER A 207 11.91 21.05 7.02
N THR A 208 12.63 20.00 7.43
CA THR A 208 14.04 19.74 7.11
C THR A 208 14.17 18.47 6.28
N ALA A 209 15.21 18.42 5.44
CA ALA A 209 15.52 17.20 4.70
C ALA A 209 15.93 16.07 5.66
N LEU A 210 15.48 14.85 5.37
CA LEU A 210 15.77 13.65 6.14
C LEU A 210 16.88 12.85 5.46
N LEU A 211 18.04 12.78 6.11
CA LEU A 211 19.14 11.92 5.69
C LEU A 211 18.95 10.52 6.30
N VAL A 212 18.88 9.49 5.45
CA VAL A 212 18.79 8.09 5.83
C VAL A 212 20.03 7.37 5.33
N GLY A 213 20.83 6.86 6.28
CA GLY A 213 22.14 6.24 5.98
C GLY A 213 22.04 4.77 5.60
N ALA A 214 21.02 4.07 6.08
CA ALA A 214 20.72 2.67 5.73
C ALA A 214 19.26 2.35 6.02
N VAL A 215 18.68 1.43 5.24
CA VAL A 215 17.36 0.86 5.47
C VAL A 215 17.44 -0.66 5.32
N ASP A 216 16.81 -1.38 6.24
CA ASP A 216 16.73 -2.84 6.22
C ASP A 216 15.31 -3.31 6.57
N ALA A 217 14.90 -4.41 5.95
CA ALA A 217 13.67 -5.12 6.26
C ALA A 217 13.97 -6.56 6.71
N ALA A 218 13.33 -7.01 7.79
CA ALA A 218 13.48 -8.38 8.28
C ALA A 218 12.17 -8.92 8.86
N VAL A 219 12.04 -10.24 8.94
CA VAL A 219 10.92 -10.87 9.67
C VAL A 219 11.18 -10.72 11.16
N ARG A 220 10.18 -10.31 11.94
CA ARG A 220 10.28 -10.22 13.40
C ARG A 220 10.18 -11.60 14.04
N SER A 221 11.08 -11.92 14.97
CA SER A 221 11.00 -13.12 15.82
C SER A 221 10.35 -12.83 17.18
N GLY A 222 10.44 -11.58 17.65
CA GLY A 222 9.78 -11.09 18.86
C GLY A 222 10.53 -9.90 19.45
N GLY A 223 9.82 -9.00 20.15
CA GLY A 223 10.44 -7.76 20.64
C GLY A 223 11.08 -6.97 19.50
N ALA A 224 12.34 -6.55 19.68
CA ALA A 224 13.15 -5.92 18.64
C ALA A 224 13.99 -6.92 17.82
N ALA A 225 13.89 -8.22 18.07
CA ALA A 225 14.71 -9.23 17.43
C ALA A 225 14.15 -9.69 16.07
N ALA A 226 15.05 -9.88 15.10
CA ALA A 226 14.75 -10.43 13.79
C ALA A 226 14.86 -11.96 13.78
N VAL A 227 14.30 -12.59 12.74
CA VAL A 227 14.59 -13.99 12.41
C VAL A 227 15.91 -14.02 11.62
N PRO A 228 16.94 -14.76 12.08
CA PRO A 228 18.23 -14.83 11.40
C PRO A 228 18.10 -15.23 9.92
N GLY A 229 18.85 -14.53 9.05
CA GLY A 229 18.87 -14.76 7.60
C GLY A 229 17.70 -14.12 6.82
N THR A 230 16.79 -13.42 7.49
CA THR A 230 15.66 -12.74 6.83
C THR A 230 15.92 -11.29 6.48
N HIS A 231 17.01 -10.70 6.97
CA HIS A 231 17.44 -9.35 6.63
C HIS A 231 17.56 -9.14 5.11
N ARG A 232 17.04 -8.01 4.65
CA ARG A 232 17.11 -7.54 3.27
C ARG A 232 17.42 -6.05 3.29
N THR A 233 18.57 -5.69 2.70
CA THR A 233 18.88 -4.29 2.42
C THR A 233 17.81 -3.71 1.52
N VAL A 234 17.29 -2.55 1.91
CA VAL A 234 16.27 -1.83 1.17
C VAL A 234 16.94 -0.68 0.42
N THR A 235 16.77 -0.64 -0.90
CA THR A 235 17.37 0.36 -1.77
C THR A 235 16.31 1.27 -2.39
N PHE A 236 16.75 2.44 -2.85
CA PHE A 236 15.93 3.42 -3.53
C PHE A 236 16.69 3.87 -4.77
N GLY A 237 16.24 3.47 -5.96
CA GLY A 237 16.99 3.67 -7.19
C GLY A 237 18.37 2.99 -7.15
N GLY A 238 18.47 1.84 -6.49
CA GLY A 238 19.69 1.08 -6.28
C GLY A 238 20.58 1.57 -5.12
N SER A 239 20.26 2.71 -4.49
CA SER A 239 21.05 3.25 -3.38
C SER A 239 20.51 2.81 -2.02
N GLY A 240 21.38 2.31 -1.13
CA GLY A 240 21.03 1.99 0.27
C GLY A 240 21.02 3.20 1.21
N SER A 241 21.46 4.37 0.74
CA SER A 241 21.44 5.64 1.48
C SER A 241 20.83 6.74 0.63
N LEU A 242 20.09 7.66 1.25
CA LEU A 242 19.31 8.65 0.53
C LEU A 242 19.01 9.89 1.39
N THR A 243 18.62 10.96 0.71
CA THR A 243 18.07 12.16 1.34
C THR A 243 16.65 12.38 0.83
N ILE A 244 15.67 12.42 1.73
CA ILE A 244 14.30 12.80 1.40
C ILE A 244 14.15 14.30 1.64
N ALA A 245 13.73 15.05 0.64
CA ALA A 245 13.47 16.48 0.80
C ALA A 245 12.38 16.74 1.86
N ALA A 246 12.35 17.94 2.43
CA ALA A 246 11.24 18.38 3.27
C ALA A 246 9.94 18.33 2.46
N GLY A 247 8.87 17.77 3.02
CA GLY A 247 7.58 17.65 2.34
C GLY A 247 7.53 16.57 1.25
N ALA A 248 8.51 15.67 1.19
CA ALA A 248 8.56 14.60 0.19
C ALA A 248 8.45 13.20 0.79
N GLU A 249 8.17 12.23 -0.07
CA GLU A 249 8.19 10.80 0.24
C GLU A 249 8.96 10.07 -0.85
N LEU A 250 9.47 8.87 -0.53
CA LEU A 250 10.10 7.97 -1.49
C LEU A 250 9.59 6.55 -1.28
N THR A 251 9.44 5.81 -2.37
CA THR A 251 9.14 4.38 -2.34
C THR A 251 10.38 3.59 -2.75
N SER A 252 10.68 2.52 -2.02
CA SER A 252 11.85 1.68 -2.28
C SER A 252 11.75 0.96 -3.61
N ASP A 253 12.90 0.47 -4.08
CA ASP A 253 12.95 -0.62 -5.04
C ASP A 253 12.28 -1.87 -4.43
N VAL A 254 12.03 -2.87 -5.27
CA VAL A 254 11.42 -4.11 -4.82
C VAL A 254 12.39 -4.91 -3.97
N ILE A 255 11.92 -5.27 -2.78
CA ILE A 255 12.63 -6.10 -1.82
C ILE A 255 12.22 -7.56 -2.11
N PRO A 256 13.14 -8.44 -2.52
CA PRO A 256 12.88 -9.86 -2.77
C PRO A 256 12.67 -10.60 -1.44
N MET A 257 11.47 -10.41 -0.89
CA MET A 257 11.02 -10.90 0.40
C MET A 257 9.61 -11.44 0.26
N SER A 258 9.41 -12.66 0.75
CA SER A 258 8.08 -13.25 0.88
C SER A 258 7.56 -12.98 2.28
N VAL A 259 6.27 -12.64 2.37
CA VAL A 259 5.59 -12.34 3.63
C VAL A 259 4.24 -13.04 3.66
N THR A 260 3.83 -13.49 4.84
CA THR A 260 2.47 -14.00 5.06
C THR A 260 1.61 -12.92 5.68
N ALA A 261 0.29 -12.98 5.44
CA ALA A 261 -0.64 -12.05 6.06
C ALA A 261 -0.57 -12.16 7.60
N GLY A 262 -0.50 -11.02 8.28
CA GLY A 262 -0.37 -10.93 9.73
C GLY A 262 1.01 -11.27 10.29
N GLN A 263 2.04 -11.37 9.44
CA GLN A 263 3.42 -11.54 9.87
C GLN A 263 4.06 -10.19 10.16
N ASP A 264 4.53 -9.98 11.39
CA ASP A 264 5.26 -8.77 11.75
C ASP A 264 6.60 -8.68 11.00
N LEU A 265 6.86 -7.50 10.45
CA LEU A 265 8.16 -7.13 9.89
C LEU A 265 8.83 -6.07 10.74
N LEU A 266 10.16 -6.06 10.69
CA LEU A 266 11.00 -4.99 11.20
C LEU A 266 11.45 -4.14 10.02
N VAL A 267 11.14 -2.85 10.04
CA VAL A 267 11.71 -1.85 9.13
C VAL A 267 12.67 -0.98 9.93
N SER A 268 13.96 -1.17 9.70
CA SER A 268 15.02 -0.47 10.42
C SER A 268 15.59 0.67 9.57
N LEU A 269 15.74 1.85 10.17
CA LEU A 269 16.30 3.05 9.53
C LEU A 269 17.47 3.58 10.35
N TYR A 270 18.64 3.69 9.74
CA TYR A 270 19.76 4.40 10.34
C TYR A 270 19.72 5.89 9.96
N LEU A 271 19.71 6.75 10.98
CA LEU A 271 19.61 8.20 10.85
C LEU A 271 20.95 8.83 11.28
N PRO A 272 21.91 9.03 10.35
CA PRO A 272 23.25 9.51 10.68
C PRO A 272 23.30 10.99 11.08
N GLY A 273 22.27 11.76 10.73
CA GLY A 273 22.19 13.20 11.00
C GLY A 273 21.01 13.56 11.91
N ARG A 274 21.00 14.79 12.39
CA ARG A 274 19.89 15.33 13.17
C ARG A 274 18.65 15.49 12.28
N THR A 275 17.52 14.90 12.66
CA THR A 275 16.29 14.92 11.83
C THR A 275 15.45 16.18 11.97
N GLY A 276 15.57 16.92 13.08
CA GLY A 276 14.57 17.92 13.46
C GLY A 276 13.30 17.28 14.00
N ALA A 277 12.19 18.01 14.04
CA ALA A 277 10.89 17.41 14.38
C ALA A 277 10.47 16.46 13.24
N SER A 278 10.38 15.17 13.55
CA SER A 278 10.21 14.14 12.52
C SER A 278 8.74 13.98 12.11
N THR A 279 8.54 13.61 10.84
CA THR A 279 7.26 13.05 10.38
C THR A 279 7.01 11.72 11.10
N PHE A 280 5.84 11.57 11.70
CA PHE A 280 5.52 10.39 12.49
C PHE A 280 4.02 10.09 12.53
N HIS A 281 3.69 8.84 12.80
CA HIS A 281 2.37 8.42 13.21
C HIS A 281 2.38 8.18 14.72
N ARG A 282 1.55 8.92 15.46
CA ARG A 282 1.66 9.03 16.91
C ARG A 282 1.25 7.76 17.64
N ASP A 283 0.09 7.23 17.31
CA ASP A 283 -0.64 6.27 18.13
C ASP A 283 -0.64 4.90 17.43
N ALA A 284 0.54 4.26 17.33
CA ALA A 284 0.71 3.05 16.54
C ALA A 284 0.06 1.79 17.16
N PHE A 285 -0.14 1.79 18.49
CA PHE A 285 -0.53 0.62 19.29
C PHE A 285 0.33 -0.63 19.01
N GLN A 286 1.56 -0.38 18.58
CA GLN A 286 2.58 -1.36 18.24
C GLN A 286 3.92 -0.84 18.74
N THR A 287 4.59 -1.63 19.57
CA THR A 287 5.88 -1.30 20.14
C THR A 287 6.95 -1.35 19.05
N SER A 288 7.54 -0.20 18.78
CA SER A 288 8.74 -0.03 17.96
C SER A 288 9.93 0.34 18.85
N TYR A 289 11.14 0.40 18.29
CA TYR A 289 12.34 0.55 19.12
C TYR A 289 13.37 1.50 18.50
N ARG A 290 14.23 2.06 19.36
CA ARG A 290 15.41 2.82 18.92
C ARG A 290 16.65 2.43 19.71
N SER A 291 17.80 2.50 19.05
CA SER A 291 19.10 2.39 19.69
C SER A 291 19.43 3.67 20.46
N ALA A 292 20.51 3.64 21.24
CA ALA A 292 21.01 4.85 21.91
C ALA A 292 21.50 5.88 20.86
N ALA A 293 21.34 7.17 21.16
CA ALA A 293 21.96 8.22 20.35
C ALA A 293 23.49 8.09 20.40
N GLY A 294 24.16 8.20 19.26
CA GLY A 294 25.60 7.99 19.12
C GLY A 294 26.02 6.52 18.93
N SER A 295 25.08 5.58 18.77
CA SER A 295 25.40 4.15 18.61
C SER A 295 25.71 3.72 17.17
N GLY A 296 25.32 4.50 16.18
CA GLY A 296 25.54 4.19 14.76
C GLY A 296 24.49 3.27 14.15
N ASN A 297 24.91 2.58 13.08
CA ASN A 297 24.05 1.74 12.25
C ASN A 297 23.90 0.33 12.83
N HIS A 298 22.69 -0.01 13.25
CA HIS A 298 22.28 -1.33 13.76
C HIS A 298 21.13 -1.94 12.94
N THR A 299 20.94 -1.47 11.70
CA THR A 299 19.80 -1.90 10.87
C THR A 299 19.78 -3.41 10.64
N GLY A 300 20.95 -4.03 10.45
CA GLY A 300 21.13 -5.46 10.24
C GLY A 300 21.36 -6.32 11.50
N ASP A 301 21.17 -5.78 12.72
CA ASP A 301 21.34 -6.56 13.94
C ASP A 301 20.17 -7.54 14.11
N ASP A 302 20.45 -8.86 14.15
CA ASP A 302 19.44 -9.87 14.46
C ASP A 302 18.92 -9.69 15.90
N ALA A 303 19.83 -9.47 16.85
CA ALA A 303 19.50 -9.33 18.26
C ALA A 303 18.85 -7.97 18.56
N GLY A 304 17.81 -7.99 19.39
CA GLY A 304 17.15 -6.77 19.85
C GLY A 304 17.89 -5.97 20.92
N THR A 305 19.03 -6.46 21.42
CA THR A 305 19.70 -5.92 22.62
C THR A 305 20.22 -4.49 22.46
N THR A 306 20.54 -4.08 21.23
CA THR A 306 20.98 -2.71 20.93
C THR A 306 19.84 -1.68 21.00
N PHE A 307 18.60 -2.16 20.89
CA PHE A 307 17.40 -1.33 20.85
C PHE A 307 16.81 -1.16 22.26
N THR A 308 17.48 -0.34 23.06
CA THR A 308 17.22 -0.21 24.51
C THR A 308 16.00 0.66 24.86
N THR A 309 15.46 1.42 23.91
CA THR A 309 14.29 2.28 24.13
C THR A 309 13.12 1.84 23.28
N SER A 310 11.97 1.59 23.91
CA SER A 310 10.70 1.34 23.23
C SER A 310 10.00 2.65 22.85
N MET A 311 9.27 2.62 21.75
CA MET A 311 8.48 3.72 21.19
C MET A 311 7.10 3.20 20.80
N TRP A 312 6.11 4.08 20.84
CA TRP A 312 4.70 3.75 20.58
C TRP A 312 4.18 4.41 19.30
N SER A 313 5.11 4.81 18.45
CA SER A 313 4.88 5.61 17.25
C SER A 313 5.68 5.02 16.09
N TRP A 314 5.18 5.17 14.87
CA TRP A 314 5.95 4.89 13.66
C TRP A 314 6.59 6.16 13.13
N TYR A 315 7.91 6.13 12.94
CA TYR A 315 8.67 7.26 12.43
C TYR A 315 9.09 7.01 11.00
N CYS A 316 8.79 7.98 10.12
CA CYS A 316 9.19 8.01 8.72
C CYS A 316 8.78 6.81 7.86
N VAL A 317 8.14 5.76 8.36
CA VAL A 317 7.62 4.62 7.59
C VAL A 317 6.12 4.84 7.38
N SER A 318 5.69 5.14 6.15
CA SER A 318 4.29 5.47 5.83
C SER A 318 3.60 4.45 4.93
N GLY A 319 4.26 3.36 4.56
CA GLY A 319 3.62 2.33 3.76
C GLY A 319 4.45 1.07 3.60
N VAL A 320 3.74 -0.06 3.55
CA VAL A 320 4.29 -1.33 3.05
C VAL A 320 3.30 -1.88 2.03
N ASP A 321 3.76 -2.05 0.79
CA ASP A 321 3.01 -2.72 -0.26
C ASP A 321 3.70 -4.01 -0.68
N VAL A 322 2.90 -4.95 -1.17
CA VAL A 322 3.37 -6.26 -1.64
C VAL A 322 2.85 -6.53 -3.04
N VAL A 323 3.58 -7.34 -3.79
CA VAL A 323 3.03 -8.04 -4.95
C VAL A 323 2.26 -9.24 -4.41
N PRO A 324 0.92 -9.20 -4.41
CA PRO A 324 0.17 -10.28 -3.81
C PRO A 324 0.29 -11.56 -4.65
N SER A 325 -0.05 -12.69 -4.02
CA SER A 325 -0.44 -13.87 -4.79
C SER A 325 -1.68 -13.57 -5.65
N ALA A 326 -1.90 -14.32 -6.73
CA ALA A 326 -2.95 -14.05 -7.73
C ALA A 326 -4.40 -14.00 -7.18
N VAL A 327 -4.61 -14.43 -5.94
CA VAL A 327 -5.92 -14.45 -5.27
C VAL A 327 -6.28 -13.13 -4.60
N THR A 328 -5.32 -12.28 -4.21
CA THR A 328 -5.62 -10.98 -3.60
C THR A 328 -5.76 -9.93 -4.70
N THR A 329 -6.90 -9.26 -4.76
CA THR A 329 -7.32 -8.48 -5.95
C THR A 329 -7.27 -6.96 -5.77
N GLY A 330 -7.00 -6.47 -4.56
CA GLY A 330 -6.98 -5.05 -4.25
C GLY A 330 -6.77 -4.73 -2.78
N THR A 331 -6.95 -3.46 -2.46
CA THR A 331 -6.78 -2.86 -1.13
C THR A 331 -8.09 -2.21 -0.70
N VAL A 332 -8.47 -2.46 0.55
CA VAL A 332 -9.46 -1.69 1.30
C VAL A 332 -8.71 -0.73 2.22
N VAL A 333 -9.03 0.55 2.17
CA VAL A 333 -8.49 1.52 3.15
C VAL A 333 -9.52 1.76 4.25
N ALA A 334 -9.14 1.52 5.49
CA ALA A 334 -9.90 1.99 6.65
C ALA A 334 -9.44 3.42 6.96
N PHE A 335 -10.30 4.41 6.74
CA PHE A 335 -9.97 5.81 6.90
C PHE A 335 -10.81 6.42 8.03
N GLY A 336 -10.16 7.07 8.99
CA GLY A 336 -10.87 7.75 10.07
C GLY A 336 -9.99 8.35 11.14
N ASP A 337 -10.57 8.49 12.33
CA ASP A 337 -9.95 9.08 13.52
C ASP A 337 -9.38 8.02 14.49
N SER A 338 -9.29 8.34 15.78
CA SER A 338 -8.74 7.48 16.86
C SER A 338 -9.45 6.15 17.00
N ILE A 339 -10.74 6.07 16.64
CA ILE A 339 -11.48 4.81 16.71
C ILE A 339 -10.99 3.87 15.60
N THR A 340 -10.71 4.41 14.40
CA THR A 340 -10.11 3.63 13.31
C THR A 340 -8.66 3.30 13.58
N ASP A 341 -7.91 4.28 14.10
CA ASP A 341 -6.52 4.15 14.53
C ASP A 341 -6.31 3.08 15.61
N GLY A 342 -7.38 2.69 16.32
CA GLY A 342 -7.37 1.61 17.30
C GLY A 342 -7.08 2.04 18.73
N TYR A 343 -7.40 3.29 19.09
CA TYR A 343 -7.21 3.81 20.45
C TYR A 343 -7.89 2.93 21.51
N ASN A 344 -7.19 2.70 22.62
CA ASN A 344 -7.53 1.78 23.72
C ASN A 344 -7.57 0.27 23.37
N THR A 345 -7.06 -0.15 22.21
CA THR A 345 -6.79 -1.58 21.98
C THR A 345 -5.58 -2.05 22.76
N THR A 346 -5.54 -3.35 23.06
CA THR A 346 -4.35 -3.98 23.67
C THR A 346 -3.16 -3.82 22.74
N THR A 347 -2.11 -3.15 23.19
CA THR A 347 -0.87 -2.96 22.40
C THR A 347 -0.23 -4.29 22.03
N ASP A 348 0.36 -4.33 20.83
CA ASP A 348 1.07 -5.47 20.24
C ASP A 348 0.16 -6.67 19.92
N ALA A 349 -1.14 -6.54 20.17
CA ALA A 349 -2.10 -7.62 19.91
C ALA A 349 -2.74 -7.53 18.52
N ASN A 350 -2.54 -6.42 17.78
CA ASN A 350 -3.15 -6.16 16.45
C ASN A 350 -4.66 -6.41 16.44
N ARG A 351 -5.37 -5.76 17.38
CA ARG A 351 -6.82 -5.96 17.62
C ARG A 351 -7.66 -4.77 17.17
N ARG A 352 -7.08 -3.85 16.41
CA ARG A 352 -7.79 -2.72 15.80
C ARG A 352 -8.81 -3.29 14.81
N TRP A 353 -9.96 -2.64 14.63
CA TRP A 353 -10.98 -3.20 13.73
C TRP A 353 -10.46 -3.40 12.29
N PRO A 354 -9.52 -2.59 11.75
CA PRO A 354 -8.92 -2.86 10.43
C PRO A 354 -8.06 -4.14 10.42
N ASP A 355 -7.28 -4.42 11.46
CA ASP A 355 -6.50 -5.67 11.59
C ASP A 355 -7.44 -6.90 11.62
N ARG A 356 -8.54 -6.78 12.37
CA ARG A 356 -9.57 -7.84 12.46
C ARG A 356 -10.29 -8.04 11.13
N LEU A 357 -10.58 -6.97 10.40
CA LEU A 357 -11.15 -7.04 9.06
C LEU A 357 -10.19 -7.75 8.10
N ALA A 358 -8.90 -7.42 8.15
CA ALA A 358 -7.87 -8.11 7.37
C ALA A 358 -7.90 -9.62 7.65
N ALA A 359 -7.87 -10.02 8.93
CA ALA A 359 -7.91 -11.43 9.30
C ALA A 359 -9.18 -12.15 8.79
N ARG A 360 -10.35 -11.47 8.80
CA ARG A 360 -11.59 -11.99 8.22
C ARG A 360 -11.48 -12.18 6.70
N LEU A 361 -10.96 -11.20 5.98
CA LEU A 361 -10.76 -11.26 4.52
C LEU A 361 -9.79 -12.39 4.11
N GLN A 362 -8.73 -12.62 4.89
CA GLN A 362 -7.77 -13.68 4.60
C GLN A 362 -8.30 -15.09 4.92
N SER A 363 -9.20 -15.22 5.90
CA SER A 363 -9.75 -16.51 6.35
C SER A 363 -11.07 -16.90 5.67
N ALA A 364 -11.76 -15.97 5.02
CA ALA A 364 -13.04 -16.25 4.36
C ALA A 364 -12.89 -17.28 3.22
N SER A 365 -13.79 -18.27 3.20
CA SER A 365 -13.93 -19.21 2.08
C SER A 365 -14.89 -18.63 1.04
N GLY A 366 -14.45 -18.51 -0.22
CA GLY A 366 -15.31 -18.06 -1.32
C GLY A 366 -15.67 -16.56 -1.34
N GLY A 367 -14.97 -15.70 -0.58
CA GLY A 367 -15.11 -14.24 -0.59
C GLY A 367 -13.91 -13.52 -1.26
N PRO A 368 -13.97 -12.18 -1.42
CA PRO A 368 -12.85 -11.41 -1.94
C PRO A 368 -11.65 -11.51 -0.98
N ARG A 369 -10.44 -11.63 -1.53
CA ARG A 369 -9.21 -11.47 -0.76
C ARG A 369 -8.64 -10.09 -1.04
N LEU A 370 -8.65 -9.24 -0.03
CA LEU A 370 -8.18 -7.87 -0.13
C LEU A 370 -7.18 -7.61 0.99
N ALA A 371 -6.18 -6.78 0.69
CA ALA A 371 -5.35 -6.18 1.72
C ALA A 371 -6.16 -5.09 2.44
N VAL A 372 -5.81 -4.81 3.70
CA VAL A 372 -6.37 -3.69 4.45
C VAL A 372 -5.23 -2.75 4.85
N ALA A 373 -5.37 -1.46 4.55
CA ALA A 373 -4.49 -0.41 5.05
C ALA A 373 -5.27 0.45 6.05
N ASP A 374 -4.72 0.57 7.25
CA ASP A 374 -5.26 1.43 8.30
C ASP A 374 -4.69 2.85 8.17
N ALA A 375 -5.54 3.78 7.74
CA ALA A 375 -5.25 5.20 7.60
C ALA A 375 -5.94 6.02 8.72
N GLY A 376 -6.19 5.39 9.87
CA GLY A 376 -6.60 6.04 11.10
C GLY A 376 -5.60 7.13 11.54
N MET A 377 -6.13 8.16 12.20
CA MET A 377 -5.32 9.21 12.79
C MET A 377 -6.01 9.77 14.03
N SER A 378 -5.44 9.49 15.19
CA SER A 378 -6.03 9.87 16.47
C SER A 378 -6.32 11.36 16.60
N GLY A 379 -7.57 11.68 16.95
CA GLY A 379 -8.07 13.05 17.09
C GLY A 379 -8.28 13.82 15.77
N ASN A 380 -8.17 13.15 14.62
CA ASN A 380 -8.40 13.78 13.32
C ASN A 380 -9.85 14.30 13.19
N MET A 381 -9.99 15.39 12.44
CA MET A 381 -11.27 16.03 12.15
C MET A 381 -11.48 16.12 10.65
N VAL A 382 -12.74 16.06 10.26
CA VAL A 382 -13.16 16.04 8.87
C VAL A 382 -12.94 17.38 8.20
N LEU A 383 -13.30 18.46 8.89
CA LEU A 383 -13.44 19.79 8.27
C LEU A 383 -12.22 20.71 8.44
N ARG A 384 -11.32 20.42 9.38
CA ARG A 384 -10.16 21.28 9.66
C ARG A 384 -9.07 20.55 10.44
N ALA A 385 -7.84 21.00 10.27
CA ALA A 385 -6.79 20.70 11.23
C ALA A 385 -7.09 21.39 12.57
N THR A 386 -6.70 20.76 13.69
CA THR A 386 -6.93 21.29 15.04
C THR A 386 -5.88 22.33 15.47
N GLY A 387 -4.81 22.46 14.69
CA GLY A 387 -3.64 23.29 15.03
C GLY A 387 -2.69 22.60 16.01
N TRP A 388 -3.01 21.40 16.49
CA TRP A 388 -2.08 20.54 17.22
C TRP A 388 -1.49 19.50 16.27
N ASP A 389 -0.20 19.66 15.95
CA ASP A 389 0.49 18.92 14.89
C ASP A 389 0.23 17.40 14.86
N PRO A 390 0.17 16.67 16.00
CA PRO A 390 -0.04 15.22 16.00
C PRO A 390 -1.43 14.75 15.54
N GLN A 391 -2.43 15.63 15.43
CA GLN A 391 -3.76 15.31 14.88
C GLN A 391 -3.85 15.48 13.36
N GLY A 392 -2.77 15.99 12.75
CA GLY A 392 -2.58 16.10 11.31
C GLY A 392 -3.57 17.00 10.55
N PRO A 393 -3.52 16.97 9.21
CA PRO A 393 -4.41 17.74 8.35
C PRO A 393 -5.86 17.23 8.41
N ALA A 394 -6.82 18.05 8.00
CA ALA A 394 -8.22 17.63 7.92
C ALA A 394 -8.40 16.39 7.02
N ALA A 395 -9.41 15.56 7.31
CA ALA A 395 -9.74 14.41 6.48
C ALA A 395 -9.90 14.79 5.00
N VAL A 396 -10.65 15.86 4.72
CA VAL A 396 -10.88 16.35 3.35
C VAL A 396 -9.60 16.70 2.60
N ASP A 397 -8.54 17.09 3.31
CA ASP A 397 -7.26 17.49 2.73
C ASP A 397 -6.31 16.30 2.54
N ARG A 398 -6.34 15.33 3.46
CA ARG A 398 -5.45 14.15 3.42
C ARG A 398 -6.04 12.95 2.67
N PHE A 399 -7.35 12.92 2.42
CA PHE A 399 -8.05 11.76 1.85
C PHE A 399 -7.44 11.25 0.54
N ALA A 400 -7.18 12.15 -0.42
CA ALA A 400 -6.59 11.76 -1.69
C ALA A 400 -5.21 11.09 -1.53
N HIS A 401 -4.38 11.61 -0.62
CA HIS A 401 -3.05 11.07 -0.37
C HIS A 401 -3.10 9.74 0.41
N ASP A 402 -3.78 9.75 1.57
CA ASP A 402 -3.73 8.66 2.54
C ASP A 402 -4.61 7.47 2.13
N ALA A 403 -5.68 7.69 1.35
CA ALA A 403 -6.57 6.63 0.87
C ALA A 403 -6.43 6.37 -0.62
N LEU A 404 -6.68 7.37 -1.48
CA LEU A 404 -6.76 7.15 -2.93
C LEU A 404 -5.38 6.90 -3.57
N GLY A 405 -4.30 7.36 -2.93
CA GLY A 405 -2.92 7.11 -3.34
C GLY A 405 -2.38 5.73 -2.94
N GLN A 406 -3.15 4.91 -2.21
CA GLN A 406 -2.68 3.59 -1.78
C GLN A 406 -2.67 2.59 -2.94
N PRO A 407 -1.59 1.81 -3.12
CA PRO A 407 -1.51 0.80 -4.17
C PRO A 407 -2.71 -0.14 -4.18
N GLY A 408 -3.36 -0.27 -5.34
CA GLY A 408 -4.45 -1.22 -5.57
C GLY A 408 -5.76 -0.89 -4.84
N VAL A 409 -5.95 0.34 -4.34
CA VAL A 409 -7.19 0.74 -3.66
C VAL A 409 -8.43 0.52 -4.53
N ARG A 410 -9.44 -0.14 -3.95
CA ARG A 410 -10.75 -0.42 -4.57
C ARG A 410 -11.89 0.12 -3.73
N ASP A 411 -11.77 -0.01 -2.42
CA ASP A 411 -12.76 0.45 -1.44
C ASP A 411 -12.10 1.30 -0.36
N VAL A 412 -12.84 2.29 0.13
CA VAL A 412 -12.53 3.01 1.37
C VAL A 412 -13.71 2.88 2.32
N ILE A 413 -13.45 2.42 3.54
CA ILE A 413 -14.40 2.49 4.64
C ILE A 413 -14.08 3.76 5.41
N PHE A 414 -14.95 4.76 5.31
CA PHE A 414 -14.78 6.07 5.92
C PHE A 414 -15.63 6.18 7.19
N MET A 415 -14.98 6.39 8.34
CA MET A 415 -15.66 6.62 9.63
C MET A 415 -14.92 7.69 10.41
N GLU A 416 -15.49 8.90 10.44
CA GLU A 416 -14.87 10.04 11.11
C GLU A 416 -15.91 11.13 11.40
N GLY A 417 -15.63 12.04 12.32
CA GLY A 417 -16.44 13.24 12.59
C GLY A 417 -16.84 13.43 14.04
N ILE A 418 -16.57 12.44 14.90
CA ILE A 418 -16.86 12.56 16.33
C ILE A 418 -16.02 13.68 16.97
N ASN A 419 -14.77 13.85 16.52
CA ASN A 419 -13.90 14.93 16.95
C ASN A 419 -14.39 16.30 16.48
N ASP A 420 -14.93 16.43 15.25
CA ASP A 420 -15.55 17.68 14.81
C ASP A 420 -16.68 18.07 15.76
N ILE A 421 -17.55 17.11 16.11
CA ILE A 421 -18.68 17.33 17.02
C ILE A 421 -18.18 17.77 18.40
N ASN A 422 -17.16 17.11 18.94
CA ASN A 422 -16.65 17.40 20.29
C ASN A 422 -15.82 18.69 20.35
N GLY A 423 -15.07 19.00 19.29
CA GLY A 423 -14.04 20.04 19.28
C GLY A 423 -14.38 21.30 18.49
N THR A 424 -15.53 21.36 17.81
CA THR A 424 -15.93 22.53 17.03
C THR A 424 -17.19 23.18 17.58
N PRO A 425 -17.05 24.31 18.28
CA PRO A 425 -18.20 25.12 18.69
C PRO A 425 -19.08 25.48 17.49
N SER A 426 -20.40 25.38 17.68
CA SER A 426 -21.40 25.71 16.65
C SER A 426 -21.32 24.87 15.37
N LEU A 427 -20.73 23.67 15.42
CA LEU A 427 -20.87 22.71 14.33
C LEU A 427 -22.35 22.39 14.10
N THR A 428 -22.74 22.21 12.85
CA THR A 428 -24.06 21.70 12.47
C THR A 428 -23.89 20.39 11.70
N ALA A 429 -24.93 19.55 11.73
CA ALA A 429 -24.94 18.31 10.94
C ALA A 429 -24.72 18.58 9.44
N ASP A 430 -25.34 19.63 8.89
CA ASP A 430 -25.19 20.00 7.48
C ASP A 430 -23.75 20.33 7.10
N ARG A 431 -23.00 21.01 7.98
CA ARG A 431 -21.58 21.31 7.72
C ARG A 431 -20.75 20.02 7.65
N LEU A 432 -20.97 19.09 8.57
CA LEU A 432 -20.27 17.81 8.57
C LEU A 432 -20.65 16.95 7.35
N ILE A 433 -21.96 16.88 7.02
CA ILE A 433 -22.47 16.19 5.83
C ILE A 433 -21.87 16.76 4.55
N ASN A 434 -21.70 18.08 4.44
CA ASN A 434 -21.05 18.68 3.27
C ASN A 434 -19.55 18.30 3.16
N GLY A 435 -18.86 18.10 4.29
CA GLY A 435 -17.52 17.51 4.32
C GLY A 435 -17.52 16.08 3.78
N TYR A 436 -18.47 15.25 4.22
CA TYR A 436 -18.60 13.87 3.71
C TYR A 436 -18.87 13.84 2.20
N LYS A 437 -19.76 14.71 1.69
CA LYS A 437 -20.03 14.82 0.26
C LYS A 437 -18.78 15.20 -0.55
N ASN A 438 -17.88 16.02 0.01
CA ASN A 438 -16.60 16.32 -0.63
C ASN A 438 -15.73 15.06 -0.74
N ILE A 439 -15.56 14.31 0.35
CA ILE A 439 -14.78 13.07 0.38
C ILE A 439 -15.38 12.02 -0.59
N ILE A 440 -16.70 11.87 -0.60
CA ILE A 440 -17.39 10.98 -1.54
C ILE A 440 -17.08 11.38 -2.99
N ALA A 441 -17.15 12.67 -3.32
CA ALA A 441 -16.83 13.15 -4.65
C ALA A 441 -15.37 12.88 -5.04
N GLN A 442 -14.42 13.00 -4.11
CA GLN A 442 -13.01 12.63 -4.35
C GLN A 442 -12.88 11.13 -4.67
N ALA A 443 -13.54 10.25 -3.91
CA ALA A 443 -13.49 8.81 -4.14
C ALA A 443 -14.09 8.43 -5.51
N HIS A 444 -15.27 8.95 -5.83
CA HIS A 444 -15.94 8.71 -7.11
C HIS A 444 -15.13 9.24 -8.30
N ALA A 445 -14.48 10.40 -8.16
CA ALA A 445 -13.59 10.93 -9.21
C ALA A 445 -12.37 10.03 -9.47
N ALA A 446 -11.89 9.29 -8.46
CA ALA A 446 -10.82 8.30 -8.59
C ALA A 446 -11.33 6.90 -8.99
N GLY A 447 -12.64 6.71 -9.18
CA GLY A 447 -13.23 5.40 -9.46
C GLY A 447 -13.17 4.42 -8.28
N VAL A 448 -12.98 4.94 -7.06
CA VAL A 448 -12.89 4.16 -5.81
C VAL A 448 -14.25 4.16 -5.13
N ARG A 449 -14.68 2.99 -4.65
CA ARG A 449 -15.93 2.81 -3.92
C ARG A 449 -15.75 3.30 -2.48
N ILE A 450 -16.74 4.02 -1.96
CA ILE A 450 -16.70 4.58 -0.60
C ILE A 450 -17.89 4.13 0.24
N ILE A 451 -17.58 3.61 1.43
CA ILE A 451 -18.51 3.00 2.36
C ILE A 451 -18.54 3.84 3.63
N GLY A 452 -19.73 4.34 4.00
CA GLY A 452 -19.89 5.18 5.19
C GLY A 452 -20.06 4.36 6.46
N GLY A 453 -19.17 4.53 7.43
CA GLY A 453 -19.30 4.00 8.79
C GLY A 453 -20.02 5.00 9.69
N THR A 454 -21.09 4.59 10.36
CA THR A 454 -21.78 5.45 11.33
C THR A 454 -20.92 5.71 12.57
N MET A 455 -20.92 6.93 13.09
CA MET A 455 -20.19 7.32 14.30
C MET A 455 -20.74 6.65 15.57
N LEU A 456 -19.86 6.16 16.44
CA LEU A 456 -20.22 5.41 17.65
C LEU A 456 -20.91 6.26 18.73
N PRO A 457 -21.66 5.65 19.66
CA PRO A 457 -22.16 6.32 20.86
C PRO A 457 -21.07 6.97 21.70
N ASN A 458 -21.41 8.11 22.30
CA ASN A 458 -20.56 8.79 23.26
C ASN A 458 -21.44 9.42 24.34
N SER A 459 -21.45 8.80 25.52
CA SER A 459 -22.31 9.23 26.63
C SER A 459 -21.80 10.47 27.36
N THR A 460 -20.58 10.93 27.04
CA THR A 460 -20.04 12.20 27.57
C THR A 460 -20.59 13.43 26.84
N GLN A 461 -21.22 13.24 25.68
CA GLN A 461 -21.79 14.33 24.90
C GLN A 461 -23.05 14.90 25.55
N THR A 462 -23.23 16.21 25.42
CA THR A 462 -24.53 16.84 25.68
C THR A 462 -25.56 16.38 24.66
N SER A 463 -26.85 16.53 24.98
CA SER A 463 -27.95 16.19 24.05
C SER A 463 -27.85 16.93 22.71
N GLY A 464 -27.33 18.16 22.70
CA GLY A 464 -27.11 18.94 21.48
C GLY A 464 -26.05 18.31 20.57
N LEU A 465 -24.90 17.93 21.13
CA LEU A 465 -23.83 17.26 20.39
C LEU A 465 -24.25 15.87 19.91
N ALA A 466 -24.90 15.09 20.78
CA ALA A 466 -25.46 13.80 20.42
C ALA A 466 -26.52 13.92 19.31
N GLY A 467 -27.30 15.00 19.28
CA GLY A 467 -28.27 15.29 18.22
C GLY A 467 -27.62 15.48 16.85
N ILE A 468 -26.45 16.12 16.78
CA ILE A 468 -25.67 16.23 15.53
C ILE A 468 -25.26 14.84 15.06
N ARG A 469 -24.67 14.03 15.95
CA ARG A 469 -24.24 12.67 15.65
C ARG A 469 -25.38 11.81 15.10
N VAL A 470 -26.53 11.81 15.79
CA VAL A 470 -27.73 11.05 15.38
C VAL A 470 -28.22 11.49 14.01
N THR A 471 -28.26 12.80 13.74
CA THR A 471 -28.67 13.35 12.44
C THR A 471 -27.76 12.88 11.32
N VAL A 472 -26.45 12.96 11.53
CA VAL A 472 -25.45 12.55 10.54
C VAL A 472 -25.47 11.04 10.33
N ASN A 473 -25.56 10.23 11.40
CA ASN A 473 -25.69 8.78 11.27
C ASN A 473 -26.96 8.37 10.52
N ASN A 474 -28.09 9.05 10.75
CA ASN A 474 -29.31 8.81 9.98
C ASN A 474 -29.11 9.14 8.49
N TRP A 475 -28.40 10.22 8.18
CA TRP A 475 -28.05 10.58 6.81
C TRP A 475 -27.15 9.53 6.14
N ILE A 476 -26.13 9.01 6.84
CA ILE A 476 -25.27 7.90 6.35
C ILE A 476 -26.14 6.70 5.94
N ARG A 477 -27.09 6.31 6.80
CA ARG A 477 -27.95 5.13 6.58
C ARG A 477 -28.94 5.27 5.43
N THR A 478 -29.48 6.47 5.21
CA THR A 478 -30.71 6.65 4.43
C THR A 478 -30.54 7.46 3.15
N SER A 479 -29.47 8.26 3.03
CA SER A 479 -29.32 9.20 1.91
C SER A 479 -28.99 8.55 0.58
N GLY A 480 -28.35 7.37 0.59
CA GLY A 480 -27.76 6.75 -0.61
C GLY A 480 -26.58 7.53 -1.19
N ALA A 481 -25.97 8.44 -0.43
CA ALA A 481 -24.82 9.23 -0.88
C ALA A 481 -23.51 8.40 -0.91
N PHE A 482 -23.31 7.52 0.07
CA PHE A 482 -22.25 6.51 0.03
C PHE A 482 -22.69 5.31 -0.83
N ASP A 483 -21.73 4.58 -1.38
CA ASP A 483 -22.00 3.39 -2.20
C ASP A 483 -22.52 2.21 -1.37
N ALA A 484 -22.24 2.22 -0.07
CA ALA A 484 -22.83 1.38 0.97
C ALA A 484 -22.62 2.01 2.35
N ALA A 485 -23.23 1.45 3.39
CA ALA A 485 -23.03 1.86 4.77
C ALA A 485 -22.76 0.66 5.68
N VAL A 486 -21.92 0.86 6.70
CA VAL A 486 -21.73 -0.07 7.82
C VAL A 486 -22.22 0.61 9.09
N ASP A 487 -23.23 0.03 9.72
CA ASP A 487 -23.88 0.62 10.90
C ASP A 487 -23.16 0.25 12.20
N PHE A 488 -21.92 0.73 12.35
CA PHE A 488 -21.13 0.52 13.57
C PHE A 488 -21.83 1.01 14.86
N ASP A 489 -22.61 2.09 14.79
CA ASP A 489 -23.39 2.61 15.92
C ASP A 489 -24.41 1.58 16.41
N ALA A 490 -25.13 0.92 15.50
CA ALA A 490 -26.10 -0.10 15.87
C ALA A 490 -25.46 -1.33 16.52
N VAL A 491 -24.26 -1.73 16.09
CA VAL A 491 -23.58 -2.92 16.64
C VAL A 491 -22.91 -2.62 17.98
N ILE A 492 -22.51 -1.37 18.22
CA ILE A 492 -21.76 -0.97 19.41
C ILE A 492 -22.66 -0.44 20.53
N ARG A 493 -23.78 0.20 20.21
CA ARG A 493 -24.63 0.84 21.22
C ARG A 493 -25.27 -0.16 22.19
N ASP A 494 -25.42 0.28 23.42
CA ASP A 494 -26.23 -0.42 24.41
C ASP A 494 -27.71 -0.40 23.96
N PRO A 495 -28.37 -1.57 23.78
CA PRO A 495 -29.77 -1.60 23.36
C PRO A 495 -30.72 -0.98 24.40
N ASP A 496 -30.35 -0.99 25.68
CA ASP A 496 -31.15 -0.43 26.77
C ASP A 496 -30.87 1.06 26.98
N ASN A 497 -29.70 1.54 26.53
CA ASN A 497 -29.34 2.96 26.56
C ASN A 497 -28.55 3.39 25.30
N PRO A 498 -29.24 3.72 24.19
CA PRO A 498 -28.57 4.03 22.91
C PRO A 498 -27.63 5.25 22.91
N ALA A 499 -27.58 6.03 24.00
CA ALA A 499 -26.63 7.13 24.15
C ALA A 499 -25.19 6.65 24.46
N GLN A 500 -25.03 5.42 24.93
CA GLN A 500 -23.73 4.85 25.33
C GLN A 500 -23.38 3.58 24.56
N MET A 501 -22.11 3.20 24.60
CA MET A 501 -21.66 1.90 24.12
C MET A 501 -22.12 0.81 25.08
N LEU A 502 -22.37 -0.39 24.56
CA LEU A 502 -22.60 -1.56 25.42
C LEU A 502 -21.42 -1.70 26.39
N PRO A 503 -21.62 -1.84 27.70
CA PRO A 503 -20.51 -1.85 28.66
C PRO A 503 -19.43 -2.90 28.39
N ALA A 504 -19.79 -4.02 27.74
CA ALA A 504 -18.84 -5.04 27.31
C ALA A 504 -17.88 -4.58 26.20
N TYR A 505 -18.25 -3.55 25.43
CA TYR A 505 -17.49 -2.99 24.31
C TYR A 505 -16.78 -1.69 24.66
N ASP A 506 -17.15 -1.02 25.76
CA ASP A 506 -16.55 0.23 26.20
C ASP A 506 -15.15 -0.01 26.80
N SER A 507 -14.16 0.83 26.45
CA SER A 507 -12.86 0.84 27.13
C SER A 507 -12.91 1.44 28.53
N GLY A 508 -14.01 2.13 28.86
CA GLY A 508 -14.23 2.87 30.10
C GLY A 508 -14.10 4.38 29.94
N ASP A 509 -13.71 4.88 28.76
CA ASP A 509 -13.69 6.32 28.46
C ASP A 509 -14.95 6.83 27.77
N HIS A 510 -15.89 5.92 27.48
CA HIS A 510 -17.17 6.20 26.86
C HIS A 510 -17.10 6.79 25.44
N LEU A 511 -15.96 6.67 24.76
CA LEU A 511 -15.75 7.08 23.36
C LEU A 511 -15.13 5.97 22.51
N HIS A 512 -14.15 5.26 23.04
CA HIS A 512 -13.39 4.26 22.29
C HIS A 512 -13.80 2.83 22.65
N PRO A 513 -14.01 1.95 21.66
CA PRO A 513 -14.20 0.54 21.92
C PRO A 513 -12.95 -0.13 22.49
N ASN A 514 -13.13 -1.09 23.39
CA ASN A 514 -12.09 -2.05 23.77
C ASN A 514 -11.91 -3.12 22.67
N ASP A 515 -11.00 -4.09 22.90
CA ASP A 515 -10.73 -5.19 21.97
C ASP A 515 -11.98 -5.97 21.49
N VAL A 516 -12.96 -6.15 22.37
CA VAL A 516 -14.20 -6.88 22.05
C VAL A 516 -15.10 -6.01 21.17
N GLY A 517 -15.20 -4.71 21.47
CA GLY A 517 -15.91 -3.75 20.63
C GLY A 517 -15.29 -3.61 19.24
N MET A 518 -13.96 -3.55 19.13
CA MET A 518 -13.26 -3.53 17.83
C MET A 518 -13.52 -4.80 17.00
N GLN A 519 -13.63 -5.98 17.64
CA GLN A 519 -14.05 -7.20 16.96
C GLN A 519 -15.51 -7.12 16.47
N ALA A 520 -16.42 -6.55 17.27
CA ALA A 520 -17.81 -6.35 16.88
C ALA A 520 -17.91 -5.40 15.67
N MET A 521 -17.14 -4.30 15.64
CA MET A 521 -17.03 -3.42 14.48
C MET A 521 -16.54 -4.18 13.25
N ALA A 522 -15.43 -4.90 13.38
CA ALA A 522 -14.90 -5.68 12.26
C ALA A 522 -15.93 -6.68 11.72
N ASN A 523 -16.70 -7.34 12.58
CA ASN A 523 -17.75 -8.29 12.19
C ASN A 523 -18.93 -7.64 11.44
N ALA A 524 -19.20 -6.35 11.70
CA ALA A 524 -20.28 -5.60 11.06
C ALA A 524 -20.05 -5.37 9.57
N VAL A 525 -18.79 -5.42 9.11
CA VAL A 525 -18.44 -5.25 7.70
C VAL A 525 -18.85 -6.52 6.93
N ASP A 526 -19.80 -6.37 6.01
CA ASP A 526 -20.18 -7.43 5.07
C ASP A 526 -19.12 -7.54 3.96
N LEU A 527 -18.35 -8.62 4.01
CA LEU A 527 -17.24 -8.87 3.07
C LEU A 527 -17.70 -8.98 1.62
N SER A 528 -18.95 -9.39 1.37
CA SER A 528 -19.49 -9.53 0.01
C SER A 528 -19.70 -8.20 -0.70
N THR A 529 -19.66 -7.09 0.05
CA THR A 529 -19.86 -5.73 -0.47
C THR A 529 -18.56 -5.04 -0.90
N LEU A 530 -17.40 -5.66 -0.64
CA LEU A 530 -16.05 -5.19 -0.97
C LEU A 530 -15.60 -5.78 -2.32
N ARG A 531 -14.69 -5.09 -3.02
CA ARG A 531 -14.33 -5.38 -4.43
C ARG A 531 -12.85 -5.64 -4.67
#